data_AF-A0A8T2WSF7-F1
#
_entry.id   AF-A0A8T2WSF7-F1
#
_cell.length_a   1.000
_cell.length_b   1.000
_cell.length_c   1.000
_cell.angle_alpha   90.00
_cell.angle_beta   90.00
_cell.angle_gamma   90.00
#
_symmetry.space_group_name_H-M   'P 1'
#
loop_
_entity.id
_entity.type
_entity.pdbx_description
1 polymer ?
#
loop_
_entity_poly.entity_id
_entity_poly.type
_entity_poly.pdbx_seq_one_letter_code
_entity_poly.pdbx_strand_id
1 'polypeptide(L)'
;MLIVLRLELNCSLEVKPNIKVQYLVTRWGTDPNSLGCYSYDLVGKPEDSYERLRAPLGNLFFGGEAVSMEDHQGSVHGAYSAGIMAAESCQRHLLERLGYFDNLHLVPSRGVIHDATFPLQISRM
;
A
#
# COMPACT_ATOMS: atom_id res chain seq x y z
N MET A 1 -4.45 -2.63 -8.72
CA MET A 1 -5.15 -1.63 -9.56
C MET A 1 -5.03 -1.95 -11.05
N LEU A 2 -6.11 -2.35 -11.73
CA LEU A 2 -6.13 -2.59 -13.19
C LEU A 2 -6.45 -1.27 -13.93
N ILE A 3 -5.66 -0.90 -14.93
CA ILE A 3 -6.03 0.12 -15.92
C ILE A 3 -6.05 -0.58 -17.28
N VAL A 4 -7.25 -0.74 -17.84
CA VAL A 4 -7.46 -1.15 -19.23
C VAL A 4 -7.97 0.10 -19.97
N LEU A 5 -7.13 0.68 -20.82
CA LEU A 5 -7.53 1.74 -21.74
C LEU A 5 -7.85 1.11 -23.10
N ARG A 6 -9.11 1.15 -23.50
CA ARG A 6 -9.54 0.88 -24.87
C ARG A 6 -10.10 2.17 -25.46
N LEU A 7 -9.38 2.75 -26.40
CA LEU A 7 -9.88 3.86 -27.22
C LEU A 7 -10.72 3.27 -28.36
N GLU A 8 -12.00 3.59 -28.39
CA GLU A 8 -12.80 3.52 -29.62
C GLU A 8 -13.14 4.96 -30.03
N LEU A 9 -12.62 5.39 -31.18
CA LEU A 9 -12.98 6.65 -31.83
C LEU A 9 -13.75 6.31 -33.11
N ASN A 10 -15.05 6.61 -33.12
CA ASN A 10 -15.87 6.63 -34.33
C ASN A 10 -16.55 8.00 -34.43
N CYS A 11 -16.03 8.91 -35.28
CA CYS A 11 -16.82 9.83 -36.10
C CYS A 11 -15.91 10.64 -37.05
N SER A 12 -16.40 10.88 -38.27
CA SER A 12 -15.63 11.13 -39.49
C SER A 12 -15.30 12.60 -39.83
N LEU A 13 -14.24 12.78 -40.63
CA LEU A 13 -13.94 13.84 -41.62
C LEU A 13 -12.86 14.90 -41.29
N GLU A 14 -11.58 14.51 -41.43
CA GLU A 14 -10.55 15.14 -42.30
C GLU A 14 -9.31 14.23 -42.26
N VAL A 15 -8.98 13.56 -43.37
CA VAL A 15 -7.86 12.62 -43.42
C VAL A 15 -6.53 13.40 -43.44
N LYS A 16 -5.97 13.70 -42.27
CA LYS A 16 -4.54 13.98 -42.14
C LYS A 16 -3.78 12.66 -42.28
N PRO A 17 -2.97 12.44 -43.33
CA PRO A 17 -2.37 11.15 -43.62
C PRO A 17 -1.09 10.96 -42.77
N ASN A 18 -1.21 10.94 -41.43
CA ASN A 18 -0.20 10.37 -40.51
C ASN A 18 -0.52 10.55 -39.01
N ILE A 19 -1.74 10.26 -38.55
CA ILE A 19 -1.91 10.13 -37.09
C ILE A 19 -1.30 8.79 -36.66
N LYS A 20 -0.06 8.83 -36.14
CA LYS A 20 0.52 7.69 -35.44
C LYS A 20 -0.30 7.43 -34.18
N VAL A 21 -1.07 6.34 -34.19
CA VAL A 21 -1.72 5.82 -32.98
C VAL A 21 -0.61 5.39 -32.02
N GLN A 22 -0.53 6.06 -30.87
CA GLN A 22 0.34 5.67 -29.77
C GLN A 22 -0.43 4.74 -28.85
N TYR A 23 0.20 3.63 -28.46
CA TYR A 23 -0.37 2.68 -27.51
C TYR A 23 0.69 2.25 -26.49
N LEU A 24 0.23 1.91 -25.29
CA LEU A 24 1.06 1.36 -24.22
C LEU A 24 0.42 0.07 -23.73
N VAL A 25 1.21 -1.01 -23.64
CA VAL A 25 0.76 -2.30 -23.12
C VAL A 25 1.48 -2.57 -21.82
N THR A 26 0.74 -2.71 -20.73
CA THR A 26 1.29 -3.08 -19.43
C THR A 26 1.50 -4.59 -19.36
N ARG A 27 2.55 -5.00 -18.64
CA ARG A 27 2.86 -6.43 -18.39
C ARG A 27 3.13 -6.66 -16.91
N TRP A 28 2.15 -6.31 -16.08
CA TRP A 28 2.24 -6.38 -14.61
C TRP A 28 2.70 -7.75 -14.10
N GLY A 29 2.23 -8.85 -14.71
CA GLY A 29 2.61 -10.20 -14.32
C GLY A 29 4.08 -10.57 -14.56
N THR A 30 4.81 -9.79 -15.37
CA THR A 30 6.25 -9.96 -15.60
C THR A 30 7.07 -8.77 -15.14
N ASP A 31 6.42 -7.73 -14.59
CA ASP A 31 7.13 -6.58 -14.03
C ASP A 31 7.82 -7.01 -12.73
N PRO A 32 9.15 -6.84 -12.60
CA PRO A 32 9.90 -7.38 -11.46
C PRO A 32 9.56 -6.71 -10.12
N ASN A 33 8.89 -5.55 -10.13
CA ASN A 33 8.52 -4.83 -8.91
C ASN A 33 7.04 -5.03 -8.53
N SER A 34 6.26 -5.75 -9.35
CA SER A 34 4.82 -5.94 -9.12
C SER A 34 4.43 -7.41 -9.16
N LEU A 35 4.98 -8.19 -10.09
CA LEU A 35 4.73 -9.63 -10.30
C LEU A 35 3.23 -10.00 -10.41
N GLY A 36 2.38 -9.01 -10.69
CA GLY A 36 0.93 -9.09 -10.57
C GLY A 36 0.30 -7.70 -10.50
N CYS A 37 -1.03 -7.64 -10.53
CA CYS A 37 -1.75 -6.37 -10.54
C CYS A 37 -2.26 -5.97 -9.14
N TYR A 38 -2.84 -6.92 -8.41
CA TYR A 38 -3.44 -6.75 -7.09
C TYR A 38 -3.77 -8.11 -6.46
N SER A 39 -3.90 -8.13 -5.13
CA SER A 39 -4.33 -9.28 -4.36
C SER A 39 -5.83 -9.57 -4.56
N TYR A 40 -6.17 -10.84 -4.37
CA TYR A 40 -7.53 -11.36 -4.38
C TYR A 40 -7.59 -12.62 -3.51
N ASP A 41 -8.77 -12.96 -3.02
CA ASP A 41 -8.95 -14.16 -2.21
C ASP A 41 -8.92 -15.43 -3.05
N LEU A 42 -8.06 -16.37 -2.65
CA LEU A 42 -8.05 -17.72 -3.19
C LEU A 42 -9.20 -18.54 -2.60
N VAL A 43 -9.74 -19.46 -3.39
CA VAL A 43 -10.70 -20.45 -2.89
C VAL A 43 -10.04 -21.29 -1.80
N GLY A 44 -10.68 -21.37 -0.64
CA GLY A 44 -10.16 -22.11 0.52
C GLY A 44 -9.03 -21.40 1.27
N LYS A 45 -8.84 -20.09 1.07
CA LYS A 45 -7.90 -19.30 1.86
C LYS A 45 -8.24 -19.41 3.37
N PRO A 46 -7.24 -19.63 4.25
CA PRO A 46 -7.45 -19.57 5.69
C PRO A 46 -8.01 -18.22 6.14
N GLU A 47 -8.94 -18.22 7.09
CA GLU A 47 -9.59 -17.02 7.64
C GLU A 47 -8.58 -16.05 8.27
N ASP A 48 -7.55 -16.59 8.91
CA ASP A 48 -6.49 -15.85 9.60
C ASP A 48 -5.40 -15.26 8.67
N SER A 49 -5.50 -15.48 7.36
CA SER A 49 -4.41 -15.15 6.42
C SER A 49 -4.02 -13.66 6.46
N TYR A 50 -5.01 -12.76 6.57
CA TYR A 50 -4.74 -11.32 6.64
C TYR A 50 -4.16 -10.90 7.98
N GLU A 51 -4.60 -11.52 9.08
CA GLU A 51 -4.06 -11.26 10.41
C GLU A 51 -2.59 -11.65 10.46
N ARG A 52 -2.27 -12.83 9.93
CA ARG A 52 -0.90 -13.33 9.80
C ARG A 52 -0.03 -12.44 8.93
N LEU A 53 -0.55 -11.96 7.79
CA LEU A 53 0.21 -11.10 6.87
C LEU A 53 0.46 -9.70 7.47
N ARG A 54 -0.46 -9.19 8.30
CA ARG A 54 -0.31 -7.90 8.97
C ARG A 54 0.58 -7.95 10.20
N ALA A 55 0.71 -9.13 10.82
CA ALA A 55 1.44 -9.28 12.06
C ALA A 55 2.89 -8.75 11.91
N PRO A 56 3.33 -7.83 12.78
CA PRO A 56 4.70 -7.32 12.73
C PRO A 56 5.69 -8.43 13.07
N LEU A 57 6.89 -8.35 12.48
CA LEU A 57 8.00 -9.26 12.77
C LEU A 57 9.17 -8.47 13.36
N GLY A 58 9.27 -8.43 14.68
CA GLY A 58 10.25 -7.59 15.37
C GLY A 58 9.98 -6.11 15.12
N ASN A 59 10.89 -5.44 14.40
CA ASN A 59 10.76 -4.04 13.97
C ASN A 59 10.29 -3.90 12.51
N LEU A 60 9.79 -4.98 11.89
CA LEU A 60 9.21 -4.96 10.55
C LEU A 60 7.68 -4.85 10.64
N PHE A 61 7.13 -3.90 9.89
CA PHE A 61 5.71 -3.60 9.84
C PHE A 61 5.23 -3.66 8.40
N PHE A 62 4.10 -4.33 8.16
CA PHE A 62 3.58 -4.57 6.82
C PHE A 62 2.36 -3.69 6.55
N GLY A 63 2.39 -3.00 5.41
CA GLY A 63 1.28 -2.21 4.88
C GLY A 63 1.15 -2.43 3.37
N GLY A 64 0.07 -1.90 2.79
CA GLY A 64 -0.24 -2.08 1.37
C GLY A 64 -1.55 -2.82 1.13
N GLU A 65 -1.97 -2.91 -0.13
CA GLU A 65 -3.31 -3.37 -0.51
C GLU A 65 -3.59 -4.82 -0.06
N ALA A 66 -2.58 -5.69 -0.12
CA ALA A 66 -2.70 -7.10 0.27
C ALA A 66 -2.91 -7.29 1.78
N VAL A 67 -2.67 -6.25 2.57
CA VAL A 67 -2.74 -6.26 4.04
C VAL A 67 -4.02 -5.57 4.56
N SER A 68 -4.82 -4.95 3.68
CA SER A 68 -6.07 -4.29 4.06
C SER A 68 -7.11 -5.29 4.57
N MET A 69 -7.82 -4.96 5.65
CA MET A 69 -9.06 -5.64 6.03
C MET A 69 -10.27 -4.97 5.36
N GLU A 70 -11.45 -5.56 5.55
CA GLU A 70 -12.76 -4.96 5.26
C GLU A 70 -13.00 -4.70 3.76
N ASP A 71 -12.92 -5.74 2.93
CA ASP A 71 -13.40 -5.73 1.52
C ASP A 71 -12.69 -4.75 0.57
N HIS A 72 -11.60 -4.14 1.04
CA HIS A 72 -10.89 -3.07 0.36
C HIS A 72 -9.58 -3.54 -0.30
N GLN A 73 -9.39 -4.86 -0.44
CA GLN A 73 -8.24 -5.46 -1.10
C GLN A 73 -8.12 -5.05 -2.57
N GLY A 74 -6.89 -5.03 -3.08
CA GLY A 74 -6.59 -4.68 -4.47
C GLY A 74 -6.79 -3.21 -4.85
N SER A 75 -7.14 -2.37 -3.88
CA SER A 75 -7.45 -0.96 -4.07
C SER A 75 -6.41 -0.02 -3.47
N VAL A 76 -6.46 1.24 -3.91
CA VAL A 76 -5.61 2.32 -3.37
C VAL A 76 -6.02 2.72 -1.96
N HIS A 77 -7.32 2.78 -1.65
CA HIS A 77 -7.76 3.13 -0.29
C HIS A 77 -7.35 2.05 0.71
N GLY A 78 -7.38 0.77 0.33
CA GLY A 78 -6.95 -0.33 1.19
C GLY A 78 -5.46 -0.23 1.49
N ALA A 79 -4.65 0.06 0.47
CA ALA A 79 -3.22 0.31 0.65
C ALA A 79 -2.94 1.50 1.59
N TYR A 80 -3.67 2.60 1.41
CA TYR A 80 -3.51 3.79 2.24
C TYR A 80 -3.87 3.50 3.70
N SER A 81 -5.05 2.96 3.97
CA SER A 81 -5.51 2.63 5.32
C SER A 81 -4.58 1.62 6.01
N ALA A 82 -4.13 0.59 5.30
CA ALA A 82 -3.16 -0.36 5.83
C ALA A 82 -1.80 0.28 6.14
N GLY A 83 -1.36 1.25 5.34
CA GLY A 83 -0.14 2.01 5.59
C GLY A 83 -0.22 2.87 6.86
N ILE A 84 -1.36 3.52 7.11
CA ILE A 84 -1.61 4.27 8.35
C ILE A 84 -1.53 3.34 9.57
N MET A 85 -2.22 2.19 9.52
CA MET A 85 -2.17 1.20 10.62
C MET A 85 -0.74 0.69 10.88
N ALA A 86 0.04 0.44 9.83
CA ALA A 86 1.44 0.02 9.97
C ALA A 86 2.30 1.11 10.64
N ALA A 87 2.08 2.38 10.27
CA ALA A 87 2.78 3.52 10.87
C ALA A 87 2.42 3.69 12.36
N GLU A 88 1.16 3.57 12.73
CA GLU A 88 0.70 3.60 14.13
C GLU A 88 1.30 2.45 14.94
N SER A 89 1.37 1.24 14.37
CA SER A 89 2.00 0.09 15.01
C SER A 89 3.50 0.32 15.23
N CYS A 90 4.20 0.88 14.23
CA CYS A 90 5.59 1.28 14.32
C CYS A 90 5.82 2.35 15.40
N GLN A 91 4.96 3.37 15.44
CA GLN A 91 5.03 4.43 16.44
C GLN A 91 4.83 3.86 17.84
N ARG A 92 3.82 3.00 18.03
CA ARG A 92 3.56 2.33 19.30
C ARG A 92 4.80 1.56 19.73
N HIS A 93 5.30 0.64 18.90
CA HIS A 93 6.49 -0.16 19.18
C HIS A 93 7.71 0.69 19.58
N LEU A 94 7.89 1.84 18.95
CA LEU A 94 8.96 2.78 19.29
C LEU A 94 8.79 3.36 20.70
N LEU A 95 7.57 3.82 21.03
CA LEU A 95 7.25 4.34 22.36
C LEU A 95 7.43 3.29 23.45
N GLU A 96 7.08 2.03 23.17
CA GLU A 96 7.29 0.89 24.09
C GLU A 96 8.78 0.72 24.40
N ARG A 97 9.63 0.70 23.36
CA ARG A 97 11.07 0.56 23.54
C ARG A 97 11.72 1.71 24.28
N LEU A 98 11.14 2.91 24.21
CA LEU A 98 11.64 4.09 24.89
C LEU A 98 11.10 4.25 26.31
N GLY A 99 10.19 3.38 26.76
CA GLY A 99 9.65 3.41 28.12
C GLY A 99 8.62 4.51 28.38
N TYR A 100 8.02 5.12 27.35
CA TYR A 100 7.09 6.27 27.47
C TYR A 100 5.62 5.86 27.68
N PHE A 101 5.34 4.75 28.37
CA PHE A 101 3.98 4.20 28.48
C PHE A 101 3.03 4.96 29.42
N ASP A 102 3.52 5.81 30.32
CA ASP A 102 2.73 6.29 31.46
C ASP A 102 1.87 7.55 31.23
N ASN A 103 1.84 8.17 30.04
CA ASN A 103 1.07 9.41 29.84
C ASN A 103 0.43 9.56 28.44
N LEU A 104 -0.38 8.59 28.00
CA LEU A 104 -1.17 8.73 26.77
C LEU A 104 -2.47 9.52 27.02
N HIS A 105 -2.36 10.82 27.27
CA HIS A 105 -3.40 11.75 26.83
C HIS A 105 -2.97 12.20 25.43
N LEU A 106 -3.71 11.77 24.40
CA LEU A 106 -3.53 12.18 23.00
C LEU A 106 -3.84 13.69 22.87
N VAL A 107 -2.93 14.53 23.34
CA VAL A 107 -2.87 15.94 22.99
C VAL A 107 -2.00 16.03 21.73
N PRO A 108 -2.41 16.76 20.68
CA PRO A 108 -1.55 17.07 19.56
C PRO A 108 -0.52 18.11 20.01
N SER A 109 0.40 17.71 20.87
CA SER A 109 1.46 18.54 21.41
C SER A 109 2.77 18.16 20.75
N ARG A 110 3.28 19.08 19.93
CA ARG A 110 4.72 19.27 19.67
C ARG A 110 5.43 19.37 21.02
N GLY A 111 5.79 18.24 21.62
CA GLY A 111 6.35 18.19 22.98
C GLY A 111 7.48 17.17 23.03
N VAL A 112 8.70 17.69 22.83
CA VAL A 112 10.01 17.09 23.16
C VAL A 112 10.11 15.59 22.94
N ILE A 113 10.13 15.18 21.66
CA ILE A 113 10.87 13.97 21.30
C ILE A 113 12.32 14.35 21.58
N HIS A 114 12.94 13.79 22.63
CA HIS A 114 14.40 13.80 22.78
C HIS A 114 15.00 13.45 21.42
N ASP A 115 16.09 14.11 21.04
CA ASP A 115 16.78 14.17 19.73
C ASP A 115 17.29 12.81 19.19
N ALA A 116 16.52 11.75 19.37
CA ALA A 116 16.74 10.39 18.92
C ALA A 116 16.10 10.26 17.53
N THR A 117 16.94 10.46 16.51
CA THR A 117 16.57 10.13 15.13
C THR A 117 16.66 8.62 14.96
N PHE A 118 15.51 7.95 14.81
CA PHE A 118 15.47 6.55 14.42
C PHE A 118 15.35 6.46 12.90
N PRO A 119 16.32 5.87 12.20
CA PRO A 119 16.24 5.73 10.75
C PRO A 119 15.07 4.80 10.41
N LEU A 120 14.03 5.35 9.76
CA LEU A 120 12.95 4.57 9.19
C LEU A 120 13.35 4.15 7.77
N GLN A 121 13.55 2.85 7.57
CA GLN A 121 13.79 2.29 6.25
C GLN A 121 12.46 1.80 5.65
N ILE A 122 12.04 2.43 4.56
CA ILE A 122 10.92 1.94 3.74
C ILE A 122 11.51 1.12 2.61
N SER A 123 11.33 -0.21 2.69
CA SER A 123 11.71 -1.12 1.61
C SER A 123 10.50 -1.50 0.78
N ARG A 124 10.74 -1.72 -0.50
CA ARG A 124 9.81 -2.45 -1.38
C ARG A 124 10.16 -3.94 -1.26
N MET A 125 9.19 -4.82 -1.47
CA MET A 125 9.41 -6.26 -1.65
C MET A 125 9.55 -6.58 -3.13
#